data_AF-A0A8C9EUW3-F1
#
_entry.id   AF-A0A8C9EUW3-F1
#
_cell.length_a   1.000
_cell.length_b   1.000
_cell.length_c   1.000
_cell.angle_alpha   90.00
_cell.angle_beta   90.00
_cell.angle_gamma   90.00
#
_symmetry.space_group_name_H-M   'P 1'
#
loop_
_entity.id
_entity.type
_entity.pdbx_description
1 polymer ?
#
loop_
_entity_poly.entity_id
_entity_poly.type
_entity_poly.pdbx_seq_one_letter_code
_entity_poly.pdbx_strand_id
1 'polypeptide(L)'
;MEALAAELGALTAERAAAPVSAVEEKWRLLPAFLKVKGLVKQHIDSFNYFINVEIKKIMKANEKVTSDADPMWYLKYLNIYVGTPDVEESFNVTRPVSPHECRLRDMTYSAPITVDIEYTRGSQRIIRNALPIGRMPIMLRSSNCVLTGKTPAEFAKLNECPLDPGGYFIVKGVEKVILIQEQLSKNRIIVEADRKGTVGASVTSSTHEKKSRTNMVVKQGRFYLRHNTLSEDIPIAIIFKVIQLLV
;
A
#
# COMPACT_ATOMS: atom_id res chain seq x y z
N MET A 1 -6.32 42.71 18.35
CA MET A 1 -6.07 43.20 16.97
C MET A 1 -5.18 44.44 16.98
N GLU A 2 -5.39 45.42 17.87
CA GLU A 2 -4.52 46.61 17.95
C GLU A 2 -3.14 46.37 18.59
N ALA A 3 -3.00 45.42 19.52
CA ALA A 3 -1.72 45.13 20.17
C ALA A 3 -0.65 44.52 19.23
N LEU A 4 -1.07 43.83 18.16
CA LEU A 4 -0.16 43.23 17.18
C LEU A 4 0.36 44.25 16.16
N ALA A 5 -0.39 45.33 15.93
CA ALA A 5 0.01 46.40 15.01
C ALA A 5 1.08 47.33 15.62
N ALA A 6 1.18 47.39 16.95
CA ALA A 6 2.18 48.21 17.64
C ALA A 6 3.60 47.60 17.64
N GLU A 7 3.74 46.27 17.55
CA GLU A 7 5.04 45.58 17.41
C GLU A 7 5.56 45.56 15.97
N LEU A 8 4.68 45.72 14.98
CA LEU A 8 5.02 45.81 13.55
C LEU A 8 5.20 47.26 13.12
N GLY A 9 6.17 47.94 13.74
CA GLY A 9 6.68 49.22 13.23
C GLY A 9 7.11 49.09 11.77
N ALA A 10 6.89 50.16 10.98
CA ALA A 10 7.10 50.22 9.53
C ALA A 10 8.32 49.40 9.06
N LEU A 11 8.08 48.45 8.15
CA LEU A 11 9.11 47.61 7.54
C LEU A 11 10.02 48.51 6.68
N THR A 12 11.15 48.95 7.24
CA THR A 12 12.19 49.65 6.48
C THR A 12 12.91 48.65 5.56
N ALA A 13 13.35 49.10 4.39
CA ALA A 13 14.06 48.26 3.40
C ALA A 13 15.31 47.58 4.00
N GLU A 14 15.95 48.22 4.97
CA GLU A 14 17.08 47.69 5.74
C GLU A 14 16.69 46.56 6.71
N ARG A 15 15.52 46.64 7.36
CA ARG A 15 14.99 45.55 8.22
C ARG A 15 14.49 44.35 7.42
N ALA A 16 14.01 44.57 6.19
CA ALA A 16 13.64 43.49 5.27
C ALA A 16 14.88 42.76 4.69
N ALA A 17 16.02 43.46 4.59
CA ALA A 17 17.30 42.90 4.17
C ALA A 17 18.13 42.30 5.32
N ALA A 18 17.74 42.56 6.57
CA ALA A 18 18.39 41.98 7.75
C ALA A 18 18.10 40.47 7.82
N PRO A 19 19.09 39.64 8.21
CA PRO A 19 18.88 38.20 8.36
C PRO A 19 17.83 37.95 9.46
N VAL A 20 16.82 37.14 9.13
CA VAL A 20 15.81 36.70 10.09
C VAL A 20 16.52 35.96 11.24
N SER A 21 16.21 36.32 12.49
CA SER A 21 16.79 35.69 13.67
C SER A 21 16.59 34.17 13.63
N ALA A 22 17.66 33.42 13.92
CA ALA A 22 17.59 31.96 13.95
C ALA A 22 16.60 31.50 15.04
N VAL A 23 15.62 30.68 14.65
CA VAL A 23 14.68 30.07 15.59
C VAL A 23 15.41 28.96 16.34
N GLU A 24 15.94 29.27 17.52
CA GLU A 24 16.74 28.35 18.34
C GLU A 24 15.99 27.05 18.68
N GLU A 25 14.66 27.12 18.85
CA GLU A 25 13.85 25.96 19.25
C GLU A 25 13.38 25.05 18.10
N LYS A 26 13.80 25.30 16.85
CA LYS A 26 13.38 24.49 15.68
C LYS A 26 13.64 22.99 15.88
N TRP A 27 14.69 22.62 16.62
CA TRP A 27 15.04 21.23 16.89
C TRP A 27 13.95 20.48 17.68
N ARG A 28 13.13 21.16 18.49
CA ARG A 28 12.04 20.54 19.28
C ARG A 28 10.95 19.91 18.41
N LEU A 29 10.82 20.38 17.16
CA LEU A 29 9.88 19.82 16.18
C LEU A 29 10.22 18.38 15.82
N LEU A 30 11.50 18.01 15.81
CA LEU A 30 11.93 16.67 15.41
C LEU A 30 11.50 15.61 16.45
N PRO A 31 11.77 15.74 17.77
CA PRO A 31 11.23 14.83 18.77
C PRO A 31 9.70 14.76 18.77
N ALA A 32 9.01 15.89 18.60
CA ALA A 32 7.56 15.92 18.51
C ALA A 32 7.05 15.14 17.28
N PHE A 33 7.68 15.33 16.13
CA PHE A 33 7.39 14.59 14.90
C PHE A 33 7.66 13.09 15.07
N LEU A 34 8.81 12.71 15.62
CA LEU A 34 9.18 11.30 15.83
C LEU A 34 8.29 10.60 16.84
N LYS A 35 7.74 11.30 17.85
CA LYS A 35 6.75 10.72 18.77
C LYS A 35 5.45 10.33 18.06
N VAL A 36 5.02 11.10 17.06
CA VAL A 36 3.76 10.85 16.35
C VAL A 36 3.97 9.92 15.16
N LYS A 37 4.98 10.19 14.35
CA LYS A 37 5.25 9.51 13.09
C LYS A 37 6.28 8.40 13.19
N GLY A 38 7.14 8.35 14.20
CA GLY A 38 8.18 7.32 14.32
C GLY A 38 9.13 7.26 13.10
N LEU A 39 10.10 6.34 13.15
CA LEU A 39 11.02 6.10 12.03
C LEU A 39 10.51 5.01 11.07
N VAL A 40 9.77 4.02 11.59
CA VAL A 40 9.36 2.82 10.84
C VAL A 40 7.87 2.81 10.51
N LYS A 41 7.14 3.83 10.94
CA LYS A 41 5.68 3.88 10.82
C LYS A 41 5.19 3.88 9.38
N GLN A 42 5.99 4.30 8.41
CA GLN A 42 5.66 4.16 6.98
C GLN A 42 5.31 2.73 6.57
N HIS A 43 6.04 1.73 7.10
CA HIS A 43 5.74 0.32 6.85
C HIS A 43 4.45 -0.10 7.57
N ILE A 44 4.31 0.29 8.84
CA ILE A 44 3.18 -0.07 9.70
C ILE A 44 1.87 0.54 9.19
N ASP A 45 1.86 1.84 8.86
CA ASP A 45 0.68 2.55 8.36
C ASP A 45 0.24 1.98 7.00
N SER A 46 1.20 1.68 6.11
CA SER A 46 0.92 1.03 4.83
C SER A 46 0.28 -0.35 5.02
N PHE A 47 0.86 -1.18 5.89
CA PHE A 47 0.32 -2.51 6.19
C PHE A 47 -1.06 -2.44 6.87
N ASN A 48 -1.25 -1.50 7.81
CA ASN A 48 -2.53 -1.26 8.47
C ASN A 48 -3.60 -0.84 7.45
N TYR A 49 -3.26 0.01 6.49
CA TYR A 49 -4.19 0.40 5.43
C TYR A 49 -4.56 -0.79 4.53
N PHE A 50 -3.57 -1.62 4.20
CA PHE A 50 -3.78 -2.84 3.41
C PHE A 50 -4.79 -3.79 4.08
N ILE A 51 -4.56 -4.16 5.35
CA ILE A 51 -5.41 -5.13 6.07
C ILE A 51 -6.80 -4.59 6.41
N ASN A 52 -6.94 -3.29 6.68
CA ASN A 52 -8.22 -2.72 7.13
C ASN A 52 -9.11 -2.30 5.95
N VAL A 53 -8.51 -1.86 4.83
CA VAL A 53 -9.23 -1.22 3.73
C VAL A 53 -8.99 -1.92 2.39
N GLU A 54 -7.73 -2.11 1.97
CA GLU A 54 -7.45 -2.60 0.62
C GLU A 54 -7.89 -4.04 0.40
N ILE A 55 -7.74 -4.92 1.40
CA ILE A 55 -8.19 -6.31 1.30
C ILE A 55 -9.70 -6.41 1.03
N LYS A 56 -10.50 -5.49 1.61
CA LYS A 56 -11.94 -5.39 1.36
C LYS A 56 -12.24 -4.87 -0.04
N LYS A 57 -11.44 -3.94 -0.56
CA LYS A 57 -11.55 -3.45 -1.95
C LYS A 57 -11.23 -4.56 -2.95
N ILE A 58 -10.20 -5.37 -2.69
CA ILE A 58 -9.83 -6.53 -3.52
C ILE A 58 -10.96 -7.56 -3.52
N MET A 59 -11.54 -7.86 -2.36
CA MET A 59 -12.68 -8.77 -2.28
C MET A 59 -13.88 -8.22 -3.06
N LYS A 60 -14.21 -6.93 -2.89
CA LYS A 60 -15.32 -6.29 -3.61
C LYS A 60 -15.16 -6.33 -5.14
N ALA A 61 -13.92 -6.20 -5.64
CA ALA A 61 -13.64 -6.31 -7.07
C ALA A 61 -13.85 -7.74 -7.61
N ASN A 62 -13.76 -8.76 -6.75
CA ASN A 62 -13.91 -10.18 -7.08
C ASN A 62 -15.07 -10.81 -6.31
N GLU A 63 -16.16 -10.06 -6.08
CA GLU A 63 -17.19 -10.42 -5.10
C GLU A 63 -17.97 -11.70 -5.47
N LYS A 64 -18.06 -12.04 -6.76
CA LYS A 64 -18.91 -13.13 -7.25
C LYS A 64 -18.12 -14.06 -8.16
N VAL A 65 -18.21 -15.34 -7.86
CA VAL A 65 -17.70 -16.45 -8.68
C VAL A 65 -18.89 -17.22 -9.22
N THR A 66 -18.91 -17.45 -10.52
CA THR A 66 -19.95 -18.22 -11.23
C THR A 66 -19.34 -19.48 -11.84
N SER A 67 -20.15 -20.52 -12.02
CA SER A 67 -19.74 -21.73 -12.74
C SER A 67 -20.14 -21.64 -14.21
N ASP A 68 -19.26 -22.06 -15.11
CA ASP A 68 -19.59 -22.18 -16.54
C ASP A 68 -20.50 -23.39 -16.82
N ALA A 69 -20.47 -24.41 -15.94
CA ALA A 69 -21.23 -25.64 -16.11
C ALA A 69 -22.66 -25.56 -15.54
N ASP A 70 -22.84 -24.87 -14.41
CA ASP A 70 -24.13 -24.64 -13.77
C ASP A 70 -24.41 -23.13 -13.64
N PRO A 71 -25.23 -22.55 -14.54
CA PRO A 71 -25.58 -21.13 -14.49
C PRO A 71 -26.33 -20.70 -13.23
N MET A 72 -26.96 -21.64 -12.51
CA MET A 72 -27.67 -21.35 -11.26
C MET A 72 -26.73 -21.30 -10.05
N TRP A 73 -25.53 -21.88 -10.17
CA TRP A 73 -24.56 -21.88 -9.09
C TRP A 73 -23.76 -20.58 -9.04
N TYR A 74 -23.75 -19.93 -7.87
CA TYR A 74 -22.80 -18.87 -7.56
C TYR A 74 -22.24 -18.99 -6.15
N LEU A 75 -21.05 -18.43 -5.97
CA LEU A 75 -20.46 -18.11 -4.68
C LEU A 75 -20.22 -16.60 -4.64
N LYS A 76 -20.65 -15.96 -3.55
CA LYS A 76 -20.49 -14.53 -3.31
C LYS A 76 -19.77 -14.30 -1.99
N TYR A 77 -18.75 -13.46 -2.00
CA TYR A 77 -18.09 -12.97 -0.81
C TYR A 77 -18.86 -11.77 -0.25
N LEU A 78 -19.22 -11.82 1.03
CA LEU A 78 -19.94 -10.77 1.73
C LEU A 78 -18.98 -9.84 2.47
N ASN A 79 -18.08 -10.43 3.25
CA ASN A 79 -17.07 -9.68 4.00
C ASN A 79 -15.79 -10.50 4.20
N ILE A 80 -14.70 -9.81 4.50
CA ILE A 80 -13.39 -10.40 4.79
C ILE A 80 -12.80 -9.76 6.04
N TYR A 81 -12.21 -10.61 6.89
CA TYR A 81 -11.58 -10.19 8.13
C TYR A 81 -10.19 -10.83 8.23
N VAL A 82 -9.28 -10.07 8.82
CA VAL A 82 -7.97 -10.57 9.24
C VAL A 82 -8.00 -10.65 10.76
N GLY A 83 -7.84 -11.84 11.31
CA GLY A 83 -7.86 -12.07 12.75
C GLY A 83 -6.60 -11.58 13.46
N THR A 84 -6.41 -12.08 14.68
CA THR A 84 -5.17 -11.93 15.45
C THR A 84 -4.27 -13.15 15.28
N PRO A 85 -2.95 -13.01 15.46
CA PRO A 85 -2.02 -14.13 15.36
C PRO A 85 -2.32 -15.28 16.32
N ASP A 86 -2.51 -16.45 15.74
CA ASP A 86 -2.72 -17.71 16.46
C ASP A 86 -1.86 -18.83 15.90
N VAL A 87 -1.72 -19.91 16.65
CA VAL A 87 -1.14 -21.17 16.20
C VAL A 87 -2.18 -22.27 16.40
N GLU A 88 -2.33 -23.12 15.40
CA GLU A 88 -3.08 -24.36 15.51
C GLU A 88 -2.15 -25.46 16.04
N GLU A 89 -2.47 -25.99 17.21
CA GLU A 89 -1.79 -27.15 17.78
C GLU A 89 -2.54 -28.45 17.44
N SER A 90 -2.00 -29.58 17.89
CA SER A 90 -2.65 -30.89 17.72
C SER A 90 -4.10 -30.86 18.22
N PHE A 91 -4.99 -31.54 17.49
CA PHE A 91 -6.44 -31.63 17.78
C PHE A 91 -7.26 -30.34 17.55
N ASN A 92 -6.87 -29.50 16.58
CA ASN A 92 -7.60 -28.29 16.16
C ASN A 92 -7.79 -27.26 17.28
N VAL A 93 -6.92 -27.27 18.30
CA VAL A 93 -6.93 -26.26 19.35
C VAL A 93 -6.10 -25.08 18.87
N THR A 94 -6.73 -23.91 18.75
CA THR A 94 -6.03 -22.67 18.43
C THR A 94 -5.68 -21.90 19.69
N ARG A 95 -4.49 -21.32 19.71
CA ARG A 95 -4.06 -20.43 20.81
C ARG A 95 -3.35 -19.19 20.28
N PRO A 96 -3.43 -18.05 21.00
CA PRO A 96 -2.65 -16.88 20.65
C PRO A 96 -1.15 -17.19 20.78
N VAL A 97 -0.35 -16.58 19.91
CA VAL A 97 1.10 -16.79 19.85
C VAL A 97 1.84 -15.45 19.99
N SER A 98 2.96 -15.45 20.71
CA SER A 98 3.84 -14.29 20.80
C SER A 98 4.86 -14.30 19.66
N PRO A 99 5.38 -13.13 19.22
CA PRO A 99 6.40 -13.11 18.18
C PRO A 99 7.70 -13.81 18.64
N HIS A 100 8.10 -13.65 19.90
CA HIS A 100 9.22 -14.38 20.51
C HIS A 100 9.09 -15.90 20.37
N GLU A 101 7.91 -16.45 20.64
CA GLU A 101 7.68 -17.88 20.46
C GLU A 101 7.82 -18.31 18.99
N CYS A 102 7.32 -17.50 18.05
CA CYS A 102 7.48 -17.81 16.62
C CYS A 102 8.95 -17.83 16.18
N ARG A 103 9.82 -17.00 16.78
CA ARG A 103 11.26 -17.02 16.52
C ARG A 103 11.90 -18.31 17.01
N LEU A 104 11.59 -18.74 18.24
CA LEU A 104 12.21 -19.92 18.86
C LEU A 104 11.76 -21.25 18.24
N ARG A 105 10.52 -21.33 17.75
CA ARG A 105 9.93 -22.56 17.20
C ARG A 105 9.98 -22.65 15.67
N ASP A 106 10.72 -21.76 15.02
CA ASP A 106 10.79 -21.66 13.56
C ASP A 106 9.41 -21.54 12.88
N MET A 107 8.48 -20.81 13.52
CA MET A 107 7.12 -20.64 13.04
C MET A 107 6.93 -19.32 12.29
N THR A 108 5.83 -19.21 11.54
CA THR A 108 5.44 -17.95 10.88
C THR A 108 4.40 -17.22 11.71
N TYR A 109 4.71 -16.00 12.12
CA TYR A 109 3.79 -15.14 12.86
C TYR A 109 2.68 -14.66 11.92
N SER A 110 1.52 -15.33 11.98
CA SER A 110 0.42 -15.16 11.03
C SER A 110 -0.93 -15.23 11.72
N ALA A 111 -1.93 -14.59 11.13
CA ALA A 111 -3.32 -14.60 11.58
C ALA A 111 -4.23 -15.25 10.52
N PRO A 112 -5.35 -15.87 10.91
CA PRO A 112 -6.29 -16.45 9.96
C PRO A 112 -7.03 -15.35 9.19
N ILE A 113 -7.19 -15.56 7.89
CA ILE A 113 -8.06 -14.76 7.03
C ILE A 113 -9.40 -15.49 6.96
N THR A 114 -10.44 -14.86 7.47
CA THR A 114 -11.79 -15.42 7.46
C THR A 114 -12.72 -14.61 6.57
N VAL A 115 -13.63 -15.29 5.88
CA VAL A 115 -14.60 -14.66 4.98
C VAL A 115 -16.02 -15.13 5.28
N ASP A 116 -16.96 -14.21 5.08
CA ASP A 116 -18.38 -14.53 5.05
C ASP A 116 -18.76 -14.79 3.60
N ILE A 117 -19.32 -15.96 3.30
CA ILE A 117 -19.72 -16.35 1.95
C ILE A 117 -21.21 -16.69 1.89
N GLU A 118 -21.79 -16.37 0.75
CA GLU A 118 -23.13 -16.78 0.34
C GLU A 118 -23.00 -17.64 -0.91
N TYR A 119 -23.53 -18.87 -0.89
CA TYR A 119 -23.52 -19.73 -2.08
C TYR A 119 -24.84 -20.48 -2.24
N THR A 120 -25.13 -20.87 -3.47
CA THR A 120 -26.33 -21.65 -3.81
C THR A 120 -26.04 -23.14 -3.77
N ARG A 121 -26.93 -23.92 -3.15
CA ARG A 121 -26.93 -25.39 -3.21
C ARG A 121 -28.29 -25.84 -3.74
N GLY A 122 -28.37 -26.10 -5.05
CA GLY A 122 -29.65 -26.26 -5.73
C GLY A 122 -30.44 -24.95 -5.71
N SER A 123 -31.68 -24.98 -5.23
CA SER A 123 -32.56 -23.80 -5.12
C SER A 123 -32.38 -22.98 -3.83
N GLN A 124 -31.56 -23.45 -2.87
CA GLN A 124 -31.40 -22.79 -1.58
C GLN A 124 -30.14 -21.92 -1.53
N ARG A 125 -30.26 -20.74 -0.93
CA ARG A 125 -29.12 -19.86 -0.60
C ARG A 125 -28.62 -20.19 0.80
N ILE A 126 -27.34 -20.53 0.91
CA ILE A 126 -26.68 -20.87 2.16
C ILE A 126 -25.65 -19.80 2.47
N ILE A 127 -25.69 -19.28 3.70
CA ILE A 127 -24.69 -18.33 4.20
C ILE A 127 -23.79 -19.07 5.18
N ARG A 128 -22.47 -18.93 5.02
CA ARG A 128 -21.47 -19.39 5.98
C ARG A 128 -20.64 -18.20 6.42
N ASN A 129 -20.57 -17.99 7.72
CA ASN A 129 -19.78 -16.93 8.32
C ASN A 129 -18.43 -17.47 8.77
N ALA A 130 -17.42 -16.60 8.81
CA ALA A 130 -16.10 -16.87 9.35
C ALA A 130 -15.40 -18.12 8.75
N LEU A 131 -15.54 -18.37 7.45
CA LEU A 131 -14.83 -19.46 6.77
C LEU A 131 -13.34 -19.09 6.63
N PRO A 132 -12.40 -19.88 7.20
CA PRO A 132 -10.97 -19.64 7.00
C PRO A 132 -10.56 -19.97 5.56
N ILE A 133 -9.95 -19.03 4.86
CA ILE A 133 -9.46 -19.20 3.47
C ILE A 133 -7.93 -19.24 3.38
N GLY A 134 -7.24 -18.87 4.46
CA GLY A 134 -5.79 -18.84 4.49
C GLY A 134 -5.27 -18.10 5.71
N ARG A 135 -3.97 -17.81 5.70
CA ARG A 135 -3.29 -17.10 6.80
C ARG A 135 -2.47 -15.93 6.24
N MET A 136 -2.53 -14.80 6.91
CA MET A 136 -1.78 -13.59 6.59
C MET A 136 -0.63 -13.42 7.58
N PRO A 137 0.64 -13.34 7.13
CA PRO A 137 1.74 -12.91 7.99
C PRO A 137 1.46 -11.52 8.55
N ILE A 138 1.54 -11.37 9.87
CA ILE A 138 1.25 -10.10 10.54
C ILE A 138 2.56 -9.36 10.79
N MET A 139 2.61 -8.10 10.40
CA MET A 139 3.77 -7.24 10.67
C MET A 139 3.84 -6.91 12.16
N LEU A 140 5.03 -6.99 12.76
CA LEU A 140 5.21 -6.65 14.16
C LEU A 140 4.84 -5.18 14.41
N ARG A 141 4.09 -4.92 15.49
CA ARG A 141 3.53 -3.62 15.88
C ARG A 141 2.48 -3.03 14.93
N SER A 142 1.94 -3.83 14.00
CA SER A 142 0.72 -3.48 13.25
C SER A 142 -0.54 -3.53 14.11
N SER A 143 -1.68 -3.06 13.61
CA SER A 143 -2.94 -3.00 14.38
C SER A 143 -3.40 -4.36 14.91
N ASN A 144 -3.09 -5.44 14.21
CA ASN A 144 -3.49 -6.80 14.58
C ASN A 144 -2.41 -7.56 15.37
N CYS A 145 -1.24 -6.95 15.59
CA CYS A 145 -0.17 -7.54 16.37
C CYS A 145 -0.48 -7.45 17.87
N VAL A 146 -0.16 -8.50 18.61
CA VAL A 146 -0.32 -8.58 20.07
C VAL A 146 0.48 -7.49 20.80
N LEU A 147 1.55 -6.96 20.20
CA LEU A 147 2.44 -5.97 20.81
C LEU A 147 1.88 -4.54 20.82
N THR A 148 0.83 -4.27 20.06
CA THR A 148 0.34 -2.90 19.88
C THR A 148 -0.42 -2.42 21.11
N GLY A 149 -0.06 -1.23 21.61
CA GLY A 149 -0.70 -0.59 22.77
C GLY A 149 -0.27 -1.16 24.14
N LYS A 150 0.73 -2.04 24.18
CA LYS A 150 1.22 -2.62 25.44
C LYS A 150 2.16 -1.70 26.20
N THR A 151 2.15 -1.83 27.52
CA THR A 151 3.07 -1.16 28.43
C THR A 151 4.41 -1.89 28.50
N PRO A 152 5.52 -1.22 28.88
CA PRO A 152 6.83 -1.87 29.03
C PRO A 152 6.82 -3.11 29.94
N ALA A 153 5.99 -3.11 30.97
CA ALA A 153 5.82 -4.26 31.88
C ALA A 153 5.16 -5.46 31.18
N GLU A 154 4.22 -5.24 30.27
CA GLU A 154 3.60 -6.31 29.48
C GLU A 154 4.51 -6.82 28.38
N PHE A 155 5.36 -5.97 27.80
CA PHE A 155 6.42 -6.39 26.88
C PHE A 155 7.38 -7.38 27.55
N ALA A 156 7.76 -7.13 28.80
CA ALA A 156 8.60 -8.05 29.58
C ALA A 156 7.94 -9.43 29.74
N LYS A 157 6.61 -9.49 29.95
CA LYS A 157 5.88 -10.76 30.03
C LYS A 157 5.86 -11.54 28.71
N LEU A 158 6.01 -10.85 27.58
CA LEU A 158 6.04 -11.44 26.25
C LEU A 158 7.47 -11.71 25.74
N ASN A 159 8.49 -11.45 26.56
CA ASN A 159 9.91 -11.54 26.18
C ASN A 159 10.25 -10.67 24.96
N GLU A 160 9.65 -9.49 24.87
CA GLU A 160 9.84 -8.54 23.76
C GLU A 160 10.42 -7.21 24.25
N CYS A 161 11.17 -6.53 23.39
CA CYS A 161 11.79 -5.25 23.73
C CYS A 161 10.83 -4.07 23.45
N PRO A 162 10.59 -3.16 24.41
CA PRO A 162 9.83 -1.93 24.16
C PRO A 162 10.46 -0.99 23.13
N LEU A 163 11.78 -1.09 22.93
CA LEU A 163 12.53 -0.25 21.99
C LEU A 163 12.68 -0.86 20.59
N ASP A 164 12.24 -2.10 20.38
CA ASP A 164 12.23 -2.70 19.04
C ASP A 164 11.40 -1.82 18.08
N PRO A 165 11.90 -1.35 16.93
CA PRO A 165 11.10 -0.54 16.03
C PRO A 165 9.85 -1.25 15.45
N GLY A 166 9.86 -2.58 15.34
CA GLY A 166 8.85 -3.33 14.59
C GLY A 166 8.93 -3.10 13.07
N GLY A 167 7.83 -3.34 12.34
CA GLY A 167 7.77 -3.08 10.89
C GLY A 167 8.32 -4.19 9.99
N TYR A 168 8.59 -5.36 10.56
CA TYR A 168 9.08 -6.56 9.87
C TYR A 168 8.19 -7.76 10.15
N PHE A 169 8.44 -8.85 9.43
CA PHE A 169 7.68 -10.10 9.53
C PHE A 169 8.56 -11.21 10.12
N ILE A 170 7.95 -12.16 10.81
CA ILE A 170 8.61 -13.40 11.22
C ILE A 170 8.07 -14.53 10.34
N VAL A 171 8.92 -15.08 9.48
CA VAL A 171 8.55 -16.14 8.54
C VAL A 171 9.50 -17.31 8.74
N LYS A 172 8.95 -18.43 9.22
CA LYS A 172 9.71 -19.64 9.58
C LYS A 172 10.87 -19.34 10.53
N GLY A 173 10.60 -18.67 11.64
CA GLY A 173 11.61 -18.26 12.63
C GLY A 173 12.48 -17.07 12.25
N VAL A 174 12.57 -16.75 10.96
CA VAL A 174 13.48 -15.71 10.45
C VAL A 174 12.75 -14.38 10.30
N GLU A 175 13.39 -13.31 10.78
CA GLU A 175 12.93 -11.94 10.59
C GLU A 175 13.19 -11.46 9.16
N LYS A 176 12.16 -10.95 8.49
CA LYS A 176 12.19 -10.50 7.11
C LYS A 176 11.59 -9.11 6.99
N VAL A 177 12.34 -8.22 6.35
CA VAL A 177 11.93 -6.83 6.06
C VAL A 177 11.65 -6.70 4.57
N ILE A 178 10.55 -6.04 4.22
CA ILE A 178 10.30 -5.64 2.82
C ILE A 178 11.03 -4.32 2.59
N LEU A 179 12.03 -4.34 1.72
CA LEU A 179 12.75 -3.11 1.34
C LEU A 179 11.85 -2.20 0.52
N ILE A 180 11.89 -0.91 0.82
CA ILE A 180 11.18 0.11 0.05
C ILE A 180 11.82 0.19 -1.33
N GLN A 181 11.02 -0.01 -2.37
CA GLN A 181 11.46 0.12 -3.75
C GLN A 181 11.01 1.46 -4.32
N GLU A 182 11.95 2.24 -4.82
CA GLU A 182 11.65 3.42 -5.62
C GLU A 182 11.17 2.98 -7.01
N GLN A 183 10.03 3.52 -7.44
CA GLN A 183 9.48 3.28 -8.77
C GLN A 183 9.14 4.61 -9.43
N LEU A 184 9.31 4.66 -10.75
CA LEU A 184 8.85 5.80 -11.54
C LEU A 184 7.34 5.99 -11.40
N SER A 185 6.93 7.25 -11.34
CA SER A 185 5.52 7.64 -11.30
C SER A 185 4.79 7.09 -12.54
N LYS A 186 3.77 6.27 -12.29
CA LYS A 186 2.88 5.74 -13.32
C LYS A 186 1.86 6.81 -13.70
N ASN A 187 1.26 6.69 -14.88
CA ASN A 187 0.23 7.61 -15.39
C ASN A 187 0.70 9.08 -15.47
N ARG A 188 2.01 9.29 -15.63
CA ARG A 188 2.62 10.60 -15.83
C ARG A 188 3.36 10.62 -17.17
N ILE A 189 3.16 11.69 -17.93
CA ILE A 189 3.91 11.92 -19.18
C ILE A 189 5.33 12.33 -18.82
N ILE A 190 6.29 11.59 -19.32
CA ILE A 190 7.73 11.85 -19.19
C ILE A 190 8.22 12.29 -20.56
N VAL A 191 8.81 13.49 -20.62
CA VAL A 191 9.45 14.01 -21.83
C VAL A 191 10.95 13.83 -21.68
N GLU A 192 11.56 13.10 -22.60
CA GLU A 192 12.99 12.77 -22.58
C GLU A 192 13.61 13.00 -23.96
N ALA A 193 14.88 13.39 -23.98
CA ALA A 193 15.66 13.47 -25.22
C ALA A 193 16.28 12.09 -25.51
N ASP A 194 16.05 11.57 -26.71
CA ASP A 194 16.70 10.35 -27.18
C ASP A 194 18.20 10.61 -27.43
N ARG A 195 19.00 9.54 -27.54
CA ARG A 195 20.45 9.61 -27.83
C ARG A 195 20.79 10.41 -29.09
N LYS A 196 19.84 10.55 -30.02
CA LYS A 196 19.98 11.31 -31.26
C LYS A 196 19.66 12.80 -31.11
N GLY A 197 19.36 13.28 -29.90
CA GLY A 197 18.96 14.66 -29.60
C GLY A 197 17.50 14.97 -29.90
N THR A 198 16.73 14.00 -30.41
CA THR A 198 15.31 14.17 -30.69
C THR A 198 14.49 14.04 -29.40
N VAL A 199 13.57 14.98 -29.15
CA VAL A 199 12.67 14.93 -28.00
C VAL A 199 11.54 13.93 -28.26
N GLY A 200 11.34 13.01 -27.32
CA GLY A 200 10.23 12.07 -27.29
C GLY A 200 9.44 12.19 -26.00
N ALA A 201 8.25 11.59 -25.98
CA ALA A 201 7.44 11.49 -24.77
C ALA A 201 7.08 10.02 -24.52
N SER A 202 7.05 9.60 -23.26
CA SER A 202 6.53 8.29 -22.89
C SER A 202 5.60 8.37 -21.70
N VAL A 203 4.61 7.49 -21.69
CA VAL A 203 3.70 7.30 -20.56
C VAL A 203 3.60 5.81 -20.28
N THR A 204 3.87 5.45 -19.03
CA THR A 204 3.58 4.10 -18.51
C THR A 204 2.23 4.14 -17.83
N SER A 205 1.21 3.69 -18.54
CA SER A 205 -0.16 3.62 -18.06
C SER A 205 -0.35 2.34 -17.25
N SER A 206 -0.84 2.46 -16.03
CA SER A 206 -1.11 1.33 -15.14
C SER A 206 -2.52 1.43 -14.60
N THR A 207 -3.30 0.39 -14.89
CA THR A 207 -4.63 0.15 -14.33
C THR A 207 -4.57 -1.05 -13.37
N HIS A 208 -5.70 -1.42 -12.76
CA HIS A 208 -5.79 -2.61 -11.91
C HIS A 208 -5.50 -3.91 -12.67
N GLU A 209 -5.81 -3.95 -13.97
CA GLU A 209 -5.70 -5.17 -14.78
C GLU A 209 -4.44 -5.19 -15.64
N LYS A 210 -4.08 -4.05 -16.24
CA LYS A 210 -3.03 -3.99 -17.25
C LYS A 210 -2.09 -2.81 -17.04
N LYS A 211 -0.81 -3.08 -17.26
CA LYS A 211 0.25 -2.09 -17.40
C LYS A 211 0.72 -2.07 -18.85
N SER A 212 0.74 -0.91 -19.47
CA SER A 212 1.25 -0.70 -20.83
C SER A 212 2.13 0.53 -20.89
N ARG A 213 3.02 0.57 -21.88
CA ARG A 213 3.87 1.74 -22.15
C ARG A 213 3.58 2.21 -23.57
N THR A 214 3.32 3.50 -23.69
CA THR A 214 3.11 4.17 -24.97
C THR A 214 4.19 5.22 -25.12
N ASN A 215 4.85 5.23 -26.28
CA ASN A 215 5.89 6.20 -26.59
C ASN A 215 5.48 7.01 -27.82
N MET A 216 5.71 8.32 -27.78
CA MET A 216 5.65 9.21 -28.93
C MET A 216 7.07 9.50 -29.39
N VAL A 217 7.35 9.15 -30.64
CA VAL A 217 8.67 9.33 -31.26
C VAL A 217 8.57 10.23 -32.48
N VAL A 218 9.56 11.10 -32.66
CA VAL A 218 9.68 11.93 -33.85
C VAL A 218 10.68 11.30 -34.81
N LYS A 219 10.24 10.97 -36.03
CA LYS A 219 11.10 10.46 -37.11
C LYS A 219 10.96 11.39 -38.30
N GLN A 220 12.06 11.96 -38.78
CA GLN A 220 12.08 12.83 -39.97
C GLN A 220 11.03 13.97 -39.91
N GLY A 221 10.89 14.61 -38.75
CA GLY A 221 9.92 15.70 -38.54
C GLY A 221 8.45 15.26 -38.42
N ARG A 222 8.15 13.95 -38.40
CA ARG A 222 6.79 13.41 -38.24
C ARG A 222 6.64 12.67 -36.92
N PHE A 223 5.46 12.79 -36.31
CA PHE A 223 5.13 12.14 -35.04
C PHE A 223 4.55 10.74 -35.27
N TYR A 224 5.11 9.76 -34.56
CA TYR A 224 4.67 8.38 -34.56
C TYR A 224 4.37 7.91 -33.13
N LEU A 225 3.36 7.06 -33.01
CA LEU A 225 3.01 6.36 -31.79
C LEU A 225 3.58 4.94 -31.84
N ARG A 226 4.36 4.59 -30.81
CA ARG A 226 4.89 3.25 -30.57
C ARG A 226 4.20 2.66 -29.35
N HIS A 227 3.69 1.45 -29.50
CA HIS A 227 3.03 0.71 -28.43
C HIS A 227 3.35 -0.78 -28.53
N ASN A 228 3.48 -1.47 -27.39
CA ASN A 228 3.92 -2.87 -27.35
C ASN A 228 3.01 -3.86 -28.09
N THR A 229 1.75 -3.50 -28.33
CA THR A 229 0.79 -4.33 -29.07
C THR A 229 0.83 -4.10 -30.59
N LEU A 230 1.46 -3.02 -31.04
CA LEU A 230 1.56 -2.68 -32.45
C LEU A 230 2.87 -3.23 -33.01
N SER A 231 2.80 -3.87 -34.18
CA SER A 231 3.99 -4.39 -34.88
C SER A 231 4.87 -3.26 -35.43
N GLU A 232 4.26 -2.16 -35.85
CA GLU A 232 4.92 -1.00 -36.44
C GLU A 232 4.51 0.30 -35.76
N ASP A 233 5.38 1.31 -35.86
CA ASP A 233 5.12 2.65 -35.37
C ASP A 233 4.09 3.35 -36.29
N ILE A 234 2.93 3.73 -35.75
CA ILE A 234 1.83 4.30 -36.54
C ILE A 234 1.90 5.84 -36.51
N PRO A 235 1.77 6.54 -37.66
CA PRO A 235 1.65 8.00 -37.69
C PRO A 235 0.50 8.52 -36.81
N ILE A 236 0.76 9.56 -36.01
CA ILE A 236 -0.23 10.08 -35.04
C ILE A 236 -1.52 10.56 -35.72
N ALA A 237 -1.44 11.06 -36.95
CA ALA A 237 -2.60 11.51 -37.72
C ALA A 237 -3.61 10.38 -37.99
N ILE A 238 -3.13 9.15 -38.21
CA ILE A 238 -3.99 7.97 -38.39
C ILE A 238 -4.70 7.65 -37.07
N ILE A 239 -3.98 7.72 -35.95
CA ILE A 239 -4.57 7.50 -34.62
C ILE A 239 -5.67 8.55 -34.35
N PHE A 240 -5.42 9.83 -34.64
CA PHE A 240 -6.42 10.89 -34.50
C PHE A 240 -7.68 10.66 -35.36
N LYS A 241 -7.51 10.13 -36.58
CA LYS A 241 -8.62 9.77 -37.44
C LYS A 241 -9.43 8.58 -36.88
N VAL A 242 -8.76 7.57 -36.32
CA VAL A 242 -9.41 6.41 -35.70
C VAL A 242 -10.21 6.80 -34.45
N ILE A 243 -9.69 7.71 -33.62
CA ILE A 243 -10.39 8.20 -32.43
C ILE A 243 -11.41 9.32 -32.74
N GLN A 244 -11.74 9.53 -34.02
CA GLN A 244 -12.75 10.49 -34.50
C GLN A 244 -12.47 11.96 -34.13
N LEU A 245 -11.20 12.33 -33.96
CA LEU A 245 -10.78 13.71 -33.67
C LEU A 245 -10.49 14.52 -34.93
N LEU A 246 -10.27 13.86 -36.07
CA LEU A 246 -10.09 14.49 -37.37
C LEU A 246 -11.13 13.91 -38.34
N VAL A 247 -11.95 14.79 -38.91
CA VAL A 247 -12.91 14.48 -39.99
C VAL A 247 -12.17 14.43 -41.32
#